data_AF-A0A3D1CJU8-F1
#
_entry.id   AF-A0A3D1CJU8-F1
#
_cell.length_a   1.000
_cell.length_b   1.000
_cell.length_c   1.000
_cell.angle_alpha   90.00
_cell.angle_beta   90.00
_cell.angle_gamma   90.00
#
_symmetry.space_group_name_H-M   'P 1'
#
loop_
_entity.id
_entity.type
_entity.pdbx_description
1 polymer ?
#
loop_
_entity_poly.entity_id
_entity_poly.type
_entity_poly.pdbx_seq_one_letter_code
_entity_poly.pdbx_strand_id
1 'polypeptide(L)' 'MSDSAATVAATPKTFQELILRLQQYWAEQGCVLLQPYDMEVGAGTFHPATFLRAIGPEPWSAAYVQ' A
#
# COMPACT_ATOMS: atom_id res chain seq x y z
N MET A 1 19.20 -19.80 -23.47
CA MET A 1 19.00 -20.21 -22.06
C MET A 1 19.35 -19.03 -21.17
N SER A 2 18.48 -18.03 -21.12
CA SER A 2 18.58 -16.90 -20.19
C SER A 2 17.47 -17.14 -19.18
N ASP A 3 17.83 -17.81 -18.09
CA ASP A 3 16.94 -17.94 -16.94
C ASP A 3 17.18 -16.69 -16.07
N SER A 4 16.24 -15.75 -16.14
CA SER A 4 16.23 -14.53 -15.34
C SER A 4 15.82 -14.92 -13.93
N ALA A 5 16.80 -15.34 -13.12
CA ALA A 5 16.60 -15.58 -11.70
C ALA A 5 16.08 -14.28 -11.06
N ALA A 6 14.85 -14.32 -10.56
CA ALA A 6 14.28 -13.23 -9.78
C ALA A 6 15.19 -12.95 -8.58
N THR A 7 15.83 -11.78 -8.56
CA THR A 7 16.66 -11.32 -7.46
C THR A 7 15.77 -11.25 -6.21
N VAL A 8 16.06 -12.06 -5.19
CA VAL A 8 15.39 -11.94 -3.89
C VAL A 8 15.66 -10.54 -3.36
N ALA A 9 14.61 -9.74 -3.20
CA ALA A 9 14.73 -8.37 -2.71
C ALA A 9 15.38 -8.38 -1.31
N ALA A 10 16.48 -7.66 -1.14
CA ALA A 10 17.23 -7.60 0.11
C ALA A 10 16.34 -7.10 1.27
N THR A 11 16.46 -7.64 2.48
CA THR A 11 15.67 -7.20 3.64
C THR A 11 15.81 -5.68 3.88
N PRO A 12 14.71 -4.93 4.12
CA PRO A 12 14.78 -3.50 4.43
C PRO A 12 15.59 -3.27 5.72
N LYS A 13 16.45 -2.25 5.72
CA LYS A 13 17.33 -1.94 6.86
C LYS A 13 16.70 -0.97 7.86
N THR A 14 15.66 -0.25 7.45
CA THR A 14 14.93 0.70 8.31
C THR A 14 13.43 0.55 8.15
N PHE A 15 12.67 1.01 9.15
CA PHE A 15 11.20 1.03 9.09
C PHE A 15 10.68 1.94 7.97
N GLN A 16 11.34 3.07 7.73
CA GLN A 16 11.04 3.96 6.60
C GLN A 16 11.23 3.23 5.27
N GLU A 17 12.32 2.47 5.11
CA GLU A 17 12.58 1.70 3.89
C GLU A 17 11.53 0.60 3.69
N LEU A 18 11.09 -0.05 4.77
CA LEU A 18 9.98 -1.01 4.71
C LEU A 18 8.70 -0.34 4.18
N ILE A 19 8.31 0.82 4.72
CA ILE A 19 7.14 1.58 4.28
C ILE A 19 7.26 1.96 2.80
N LEU A 20 8.40 2.54 2.40
CA LEU A 20 8.63 3.00 1.03
C LEU A 20 8.57 1.83 0.03
N ARG A 21 9.09 0.66 0.39
CA ARG A 21 9.03 -0.53 -0.48
C ARG A 21 7.62 -1.07 -0.63
N LEU A 22 6.81 -1.07 0.43
CA LEU A 22 5.41 -1.46 0.35
C LEU A 22 4.61 -0.48 -0.51
N GLN A 23 4.81 0.82 -0.32
CA GLN A 23 4.21 1.85 -1.15
C GLN A 23 4.59 1.67 -2.63
N GLN A 24 5.88 1.46 -2.93
CA GLN A 24 6.35 1.23 -4.30
C GLN A 24 5.72 -0.02 -4.92
N TYR A 25 5.73 -1.14 -4.19
CA TYR A 25 5.13 -2.38 -4.65
C TYR A 25 3.64 -2.21 -4.99
N TRP A 26 2.87 -1.59 -4.09
CA TRP A 26 1.43 -1.41 -4.31
C TRP A 26 1.14 -0.40 -5.41
N ALA A 27 1.95 0.64 -5.58
CA ALA A 27 1.86 1.54 -6.72
C ALA A 27 2.05 0.80 -8.05
N GLU A 28 3.01 -0.13 -8.11
CA GLU A 28 3.22 -0.99 -9.29
C GLU A 28 2.05 -1.96 -9.54
N GLN A 29 1.31 -2.35 -8.49
CA GLN A 29 0.05 -3.11 -8.62
C GLN A 29 -1.16 -2.24 -9.00
N GLY A 30 -0.97 -0.94 -9.22
CA GLY A 30 -2.03 0.00 -9.61
C GLY A 30 -2.82 0.58 -8.43
N CYS A 31 -2.34 0.46 -7.19
CA CYS A 31 -2.97 1.11 -6.06
C CYS A 31 -2.65 2.61 -6.03
N VAL A 32 -3.66 3.42 -5.72
CA VAL A 32 -3.48 4.83 -5.37
C VAL A 32 -2.83 4.92 -3.98
N LEU A 33 -1.72 5.65 -3.88
CA LEU A 33 -1.04 5.90 -2.61
C LEU A 33 -1.68 7.10 -1.89
N LEU A 34 -2.25 6.85 -0.71
CA LEU A 34 -2.92 7.87 0.10
C LEU A 34 -2.12 8.21 1.36
N GLN A 35 -2.40 9.39 1.90
CA GLN A 35 -1.85 9.82 3.18
C GLN A 35 -2.66 9.23 4.34
N PRO A 36 -2.08 9.09 5.54
CA PRO A 36 -2.81 8.71 6.73
C PRO A 36 -3.97 9.68 7.01
N TYR A 37 -5.02 9.16 7.64
CA TYR A 37 -6.14 10.00 8.03
C TYR A 37 -5.74 10.94 9.17
N ASP A 38 -6.21 12.18 9.12
CA ASP A 38 -5.86 13.27 10.05
C ASP A 38 -6.68 13.26 11.35
N MET A 39 -7.48 12.21 11.56
CA MET A 39 -8.23 11.95 12.79
C MET A 39 -7.84 10.60 13.38
N GLU A 40 -7.98 10.46 14.70
CA GLU A 40 -7.70 9.23 15.40
C GLU A 40 -8.64 8.11 14.97
N VAL A 41 -8.07 6.99 14.55
CA VAL A 41 -8.79 5.78 14.20
C VAL A 41 -8.07 4.56 14.76
N GLY A 42 -8.82 3.52 15.15
CA GLY A 42 -8.23 2.31 15.72
C GLY A 42 -7.59 1.37 14.68
N ALA A 43 -7.93 1.54 13.40
CA ALA A 43 -7.41 0.75 12.28
C ALA A 43 -7.69 1.47 10.95
N GLY A 44 -6.89 1.16 9.91
CA GLY A 44 -7.10 1.69 8.55
C GLY A 44 -8.48 1.39 7.96
N THR A 45 -9.17 0.36 8.43
CA THR A 45 -10.55 0.06 8.00
C THR A 45 -11.53 1.21 8.26
N PHE A 46 -11.25 2.09 9.22
CA PHE A 46 -12.05 3.30 9.50
C PHE A 46 -11.66 4.51 8.65
N HIS A 47 -10.57 4.44 7.87
CA HIS A 47 -10.23 5.48 6.91
C HIS A 47 -11.34 5.58 5.85
N PRO A 48 -11.84 6.78 5.49
CA PRO A 48 -12.86 6.93 4.45
C PRO A 48 -12.51 6.27 3.11
N ALA A 49 -11.21 6.23 2.76
CA ALA A 49 -10.69 5.55 1.59
C ALA A 49 -10.86 4.03 1.62
N THR A 50 -11.20 3.43 2.75
CA THR A 50 -11.60 2.02 2.85
C THR A 50 -13.07 1.89 3.18
N PHE A 51 -13.53 2.48 4.29
CA PHE A 51 -14.90 2.29 4.76
C PHE A 51 -15.96 2.69 3.72
N LEU A 52 -15.84 3.88 3.13
CA LEU A 52 -16.82 4.38 2.16
C LEU A 52 -16.58 3.80 0.76
N ARG A 53 -15.32 3.67 0.35
CA ARG A 53 -14.96 3.19 -1.00
C ARG A 53 -15.23 1.70 -1.21
N ALA A 54 -15.37 0.91 -0.14
CA ALA A 54 -15.74 -0.51 -0.24
C ALA A 54 -17.22 -0.74 -0.63
N ILE A 55 -18.08 0.28 -0.57
CA ILE A 55 -19.53 0.14 -0.80
C ILE A 55 -19.92 0.42 -2.26
N GLY A 56 -19.14 1.25 -2.96
CA GLY A 56 -19.44 1.66 -4.33
C GLY A 56 -19.21 0.55 -5.37
N PRO A 57 -19.92 0.60 -6.51
CA PRO A 57 -19.68 -0.33 -7.62
C PRO A 57 -18.36 -0.06 -8.35
N GLU A 58 -17.75 1.11 -8.16
CA GLU A 58 -16.52 1.50 -8.83
C GLU A 58 -15.32 0.69 -8.31
N PRO A 59 -14.47 0.14 -9.21
CA PRO A 59 -13.22 -0.49 -8.82
C PRO A 59 -12.37 0.44 -7.97
N TRP A 60 -11.81 -0.10 -6.89
CA TRP A 60 -10.98 0.66 -5.97
C TRP A 60 -9.80 -0.15 -5.47
N SER A 61 -8.59 0.41 -5.66
CA SER A 61 -7.33 -0.15 -5.19
C SER A 61 -6.51 0.98 -4.60
N ALA A 62 -6.26 0.92 -3.29
CA ALA A 62 -5.52 1.95 -2.56
C ALA A 62 -4.61 1.32 -1.51
N ALA A 63 -3.49 1.98 -1.24
CA ALA A 63 -2.54 1.61 -0.21
C ALA A 63 -2.10 2.86 0.55
N TYR A 64 -1.96 2.74 1.87
CA TYR A 64 -1.60 3.84 2.76
C TYR A 64 -1.09 3.30 4.09
N VAL A 65 -0.39 4.17 4.82
CA VAL A 65 0.00 3.93 6.22
C VAL A 65 -1.11 4.50 7.10
N GLN A 66 -1.38 3.87 8.25
CA GLN A 66 -2.30 4.36 9.27
C GLN A 66 -1.73 4.15 10.66
#